data_AF-A0A4Y2C0S5-F1
#
_entry.id   AF-A0A4Y2C0S5-F1
#
_cell.length_a   1.000
_cell.length_b   1.000
_cell.length_c   1.000
_cell.angle_alpha   90.00
_cell.angle_beta   90.00
_cell.angle_gamma   90.00
#
_symmetry.space_group_name_H-M   'P 1'
#
loop_
_entity.id
_entity.type
_entity.pdbx_description
1 polymer ?
#
loop_
_entity_poly.entity_id
_entity_poly.type
_entity_poly.pdbx_seq_one_letter_code
_entity_poly.pdbx_strand_id
1 'polypeptide(L)'
;MGNERTDLLAKEASNRDLIDVQFTYSKVQIRNINNKKLTENWQCRWMQSKNRKFTRLICPEINMTRLSADFYCNQIITGHGIFGAFQNRMFGKDCKCQCEDEMKLLTMS
;
A
#
# COMPACT_ATOMS: atom_id res chain seq x y z
N MET A 1 -36.31 19.20 37.04
CA MET A 1 -37.40 18.76 36.16
C MET A 1 -37.03 18.76 34.68
N GLY A 2 -36.29 19.75 34.15
CA GLY A 2 -35.88 19.72 32.73
C GLY A 2 -34.90 18.57 32.39
N ASN A 3 -33.93 18.34 33.27
CA ASN A 3 -32.92 17.28 33.17
C ASN A 3 -33.51 15.86 33.17
N GLU A 4 -34.43 15.55 34.08
CA GLU A 4 -35.07 14.22 34.14
C GLU A 4 -35.87 13.90 32.87
N ARG A 5 -36.56 14.90 32.31
CA ARG A 5 -37.31 14.72 31.06
C ARG A 5 -36.38 14.53 29.87
N THR A 6 -35.24 15.22 29.83
CA THR A 6 -34.20 15.01 28.81
C THR A 6 -33.60 13.61 28.90
N ASP A 7 -33.31 13.12 30.10
CA ASP A 7 -32.76 11.77 30.32
C ASP A 7 -33.73 10.66 29.93
N LEU A 8 -35.01 10.80 30.26
CA LEU A 8 -36.06 9.86 29.84
C LEU A 8 -36.16 9.79 28.31
N LEU A 9 -36.15 10.94 27.63
CA LEU A 9 -36.21 11.01 26.18
C LEU A 9 -34.94 10.45 25.52
N ALA A 10 -33.76 10.69 26.09
CA ALA A 10 -32.51 10.12 25.60
C ALA A 10 -32.49 8.59 25.74
N LYS A 11 -32.99 8.07 26.87
CA LYS A 11 -33.10 6.62 27.12
C LYS A 11 -34.12 5.97 26.19
N GLU A 12 -35.26 6.62 25.96
CA GLU A 12 -36.28 6.14 25.01
C GLU A 12 -35.73 6.13 23.58
N ALA A 13 -35.04 7.18 23.15
CA ALA A 13 -34.39 7.25 21.84
C ALA A 13 -33.29 6.18 21.66
N SER A 14 -32.49 5.92 22.69
CA SER A 14 -31.45 4.87 22.64
C SER A 14 -32.02 3.45 22.55
N ASN A 15 -33.26 3.22 22.99
CA ASN A 15 -33.92 1.92 22.94
C ASN A 15 -34.73 1.70 21.65
N ARG A 16 -34.71 2.65 20.71
CA ARG A 16 -35.38 2.48 19.42
C ARG A 16 -34.53 1.61 18.50
N ASP A 17 -35.13 0.57 17.94
CA ASP A 17 -34.48 -0.37 17.02
C ASP A 17 -34.24 0.22 15.61
N LEU A 18 -34.85 1.37 15.31
CA LEU A 18 -34.82 2.01 14.00
C LEU A 18 -33.89 3.24 14.02
N ILE A 19 -32.96 3.29 13.07
CA ILE A 19 -32.07 4.43 12.86
C ILE A 19 -32.87 5.54 12.17
N ASP A 20 -33.23 6.58 12.92
CA ASP A 20 -34.06 7.70 12.44
C ASP A 20 -33.37 8.54 11.34
N VAL A 21 -32.02 8.61 11.35
CA VAL A 21 -31.24 9.38 10.36
C VAL A 21 -30.00 8.61 9.92
N GLN A 22 -29.93 8.31 8.62
CA GLN A 22 -28.73 7.72 8.02
C GLN A 22 -27.84 8.83 7.47
N PHE A 23 -26.73 9.11 8.14
CA PHE A 23 -25.74 10.06 7.61
C PHE A 23 -25.06 9.47 6.38
N THR A 24 -24.92 10.28 5.34
CA THR A 24 -24.11 9.92 4.17
C THR A 24 -22.63 9.85 4.57
N TYR A 25 -21.89 8.96 3.93
CA TYR A 25 -20.46 8.84 4.19
C TYR A 25 -19.75 10.16 3.86
N SER A 26 -18.90 10.62 4.78
CA SER A 26 -17.97 11.72 4.50
C SER A 26 -17.00 11.32 3.37
N LYS A 27 -16.43 12.33 2.69
CA LYS A 27 -15.43 12.12 1.64
C LYS A 27 -14.26 11.25 2.11
N VAL A 28 -13.83 11.41 3.37
CA VAL A 28 -12.74 10.63 3.98
C VAL A 28 -13.17 9.17 4.18
N GLN A 29 -14.37 8.92 4.70
CA GLN A 29 -14.89 7.56 4.86
C GLN A 29 -15.03 6.86 3.51
N ILE A 30 -15.58 7.53 2.49
CA ILE A 30 -15.67 7.00 1.12
C ILE A 30 -14.27 6.63 0.61
N ARG A 31 -13.29 7.53 0.75
CA ARG A 31 -11.91 7.26 0.33
C ARG A 31 -11.32 6.05 1.05
N ASN A 32 -11.51 5.95 2.37
CA ASN A 32 -10.97 4.85 3.16
C ASN A 32 -11.61 3.50 2.76
N ILE A 33 -12.93 3.48 2.57
CA ILE A 33 -13.65 2.29 2.09
C ILE A 33 -13.14 1.86 0.70
N ASN A 34 -12.98 2.82 -0.20
CA ASN A 34 -12.49 2.54 -1.55
C ASN A 34 -11.05 2.04 -1.55
N ASN A 35 -10.16 2.65 -0.77
CA ASN A 35 -8.77 2.22 -0.64
C ASN A 35 -8.68 0.81 -0.05
N LYS A 36 -9.52 0.48 0.93
CA LYS A 36 -9.60 -0.87 1.51
C LYS A 36 -10.01 -1.89 0.44
N LYS A 37 -11.10 -1.63 -0.28
CA LYS A 37 -11.57 -2.50 -1.39
C LYS A 37 -10.52 -2.66 -2.50
N LEU A 38 -9.82 -1.58 -2.84
CA LEU A 38 -8.75 -1.62 -3.85
C LEU A 38 -7.62 -2.55 -3.39
N THR A 39 -7.17 -2.39 -2.15
CA THR A 39 -6.08 -3.18 -1.56
C THR A 39 -6.46 -4.67 -1.49
N GLU A 40 -7.68 -4.99 -1.05
CA GLU A 40 -8.19 -6.36 -1.00
C GLU A 40 -8.25 -6.99 -2.40
N ASN A 41 -8.77 -6.27 -3.39
CA ASN A 41 -8.82 -6.74 -4.78
C ASN A 41 -7.41 -6.98 -5.36
N TRP A 42 -6.47 -6.08 -5.07
CA TRP A 42 -5.08 -6.24 -5.46
C TRP A 42 -4.44 -7.45 -4.79
N GLN A 43 -4.66 -7.66 -3.50
CA GLN A 43 -4.16 -8.83 -2.78
C GLN A 43 -4.74 -10.14 -3.33
N CYS A 44 -6.04 -10.19 -3.63
CA CYS A 44 -6.65 -11.36 -4.27
C CYS A 44 -6.00 -11.67 -5.63
N ARG A 45 -5.86 -10.65 -6.49
CA ARG A 45 -5.14 -10.78 -7.76
C ARG A 45 -3.67 -11.13 -7.53
N TRP A 46 -3.06 -10.66 -6.44
CA TRP A 46 -1.67 -10.95 -6.05
C TRP A 46 -1.47 -12.45 -5.83
N MET A 47 -2.38 -13.05 -5.06
CA MET A 47 -2.33 -14.45 -4.64
C MET A 47 -2.69 -15.43 -5.76
N GLN A 48 -3.56 -15.06 -6.69
CA GLN A 48 -4.07 -15.96 -7.75
C GLN A 48 -3.17 -16.07 -8.99
N SER A 49 -2.10 -15.27 -9.09
CA SER A 49 -1.27 -15.30 -10.30
C SER A 49 -0.26 -16.45 -10.31
N LYS A 50 -0.11 -17.06 -11.48
CA LYS A 50 0.65 -18.28 -11.70
C LYS A 50 2.18 -18.08 -11.75
N ASN A 51 2.68 -16.90 -12.13
CA ASN A 51 4.09 -16.67 -12.46
C ASN A 51 4.85 -15.80 -11.45
N ARG A 52 4.68 -16.06 -10.14
CA ARG A 52 5.14 -15.13 -9.09
C ARG A 52 6.07 -15.71 -8.03
N LYS A 53 6.68 -16.88 -8.26
CA LYS A 53 7.53 -17.51 -7.22
C LYS A 53 8.61 -16.56 -6.69
N PHE A 54 9.33 -15.87 -7.56
CA PHE A 54 10.38 -14.93 -7.15
C PHE A 54 9.84 -13.63 -6.56
N THR A 55 8.88 -12.98 -7.23
CA THR A 55 8.34 -11.69 -6.77
C THR A 55 7.54 -11.81 -5.46
N ARG A 56 6.98 -12.98 -5.16
CA ARG A 56 6.29 -13.26 -3.89
C ARG A 56 7.24 -13.52 -2.72
N LEU A 57 8.50 -13.92 -2.98
CA LEU A 57 9.53 -13.98 -1.94
C LEU A 57 9.92 -12.57 -1.46
N ILE A 58 9.92 -11.62 -2.39
CA ILE A 58 10.26 -10.22 -2.12
C ILE A 58 9.06 -9.49 -1.52
N CYS A 59 7.88 -9.62 -2.13
CA CYS A 59 6.64 -8.99 -1.70
C CYS A 59 5.56 -10.06 -1.42
N PRO A 60 5.52 -10.64 -0.21
CA PRO A 60 4.57 -11.70 0.12
C PRO A 60 3.13 -11.18 0.21
N GLU A 61 2.95 -9.93 0.64
CA GLU A 61 1.65 -9.28 0.81
C GLU A 61 1.70 -7.84 0.27
N ILE A 62 0.60 -7.41 -0.34
CA ILE A 62 0.39 -6.03 -0.76
C ILE A 62 0.10 -5.18 0.48
N ASN A 63 0.99 -4.24 0.78
CA ASN A 63 0.80 -3.28 1.84
C ASN A 63 1.07 -1.86 1.31
N MET A 64 0.05 -1.00 1.36
CA MET A 64 0.12 0.37 0.84
C MET A 64 0.73 1.38 1.83
N THR A 65 0.90 1.01 3.11
CA THR A 65 1.45 1.88 4.16
C THR A 65 2.89 1.51 4.52
N ARG A 66 3.28 0.25 4.31
CA ARG A 66 4.63 -0.22 4.52
C ARG A 66 5.49 0.08 3.29
N LEU A 67 6.36 1.07 3.39
CA LEU A 67 7.53 1.13 2.52
C LEU A 67 8.38 -0.13 2.80
N SER A 68 8.36 -1.11 1.88
CA SER A 68 9.29 -2.24 1.95
C SER A 68 10.66 -1.72 1.51
N ALA A 69 11.36 -1.08 2.44
CA ALA A 69 12.74 -0.63 2.25
C ALA A 69 13.74 -1.74 2.62
N ASP A 70 13.41 -3.00 2.31
CA ASP A 70 14.38 -4.06 2.48
C ASP A 70 15.52 -3.89 1.47
N PHE A 71 16.69 -4.42 1.82
CA PHE A 71 17.90 -4.27 1.03
C PHE A 71 17.66 -4.65 -0.45
N TYR A 72 16.95 -5.74 -0.72
CA TYR A 72 16.72 -6.22 -2.08
C TYR A 72 15.72 -5.35 -2.86
N CYS A 73 14.64 -4.91 -2.23
CA CYS A 73 13.66 -3.98 -2.80
C CYS A 73 14.34 -2.65 -3.18
N ASN A 74 15.17 -2.11 -2.30
CA ASN A 74 15.88 -0.86 -2.58
C ASN A 74 16.80 -1.03 -3.78
N GLN A 75 17.60 -2.11 -3.84
CA GLN A 75 18.48 -2.40 -4.99
C GLN A 75 17.70 -2.54 -6.31
N ILE A 76 16.53 -3.18 -6.27
CA ILE A 76 15.65 -3.31 -7.45
C ILE A 76 15.09 -1.95 -7.88
N ILE A 77 14.58 -1.16 -6.94
CA ILE A 77 13.93 0.13 -7.20
C ILE A 77 14.94 1.16 -7.72
N THR A 78 16.13 1.22 -7.11
CA THR A 78 17.18 2.17 -7.50
C THR A 78 18.04 1.67 -8.65
N GLY A 79 17.84 0.45 -9.12
CA GLY A 79 18.68 -0.12 -10.18
C GLY A 79 20.13 -0.35 -9.76
N HIS A 80 20.37 -0.62 -8.48
CA HIS A 80 21.71 -0.74 -7.90
C HIS A 80 22.08 -2.18 -7.56
N GLY A 81 23.37 -2.37 -7.25
CA GLY A 81 23.90 -3.63 -6.73
C GLY A 81 23.66 -4.81 -7.66
N ILE A 82 23.23 -5.94 -7.11
CA ILE A 82 23.10 -7.20 -7.85
C ILE A 82 21.98 -7.21 -8.89
N PHE A 83 21.12 -6.19 -8.91
CA PHE A 83 19.98 -6.17 -9.83
C PHE A 83 20.40 -6.04 -11.29
N GLY A 84 21.46 -5.27 -11.60
CA GLY A 84 22.03 -5.20 -12.95
C GLY A 84 22.52 -6.56 -13.43
N ALA A 85 23.24 -7.29 -12.57
CA ALA A 85 23.72 -8.64 -12.88
C ALA A 85 22.56 -9.63 -13.11
N PHE A 86 21.48 -9.51 -12.32
CA PHE A 86 20.26 -10.28 -12.51
C PHE A 86 19.58 -9.96 -13.85
N GLN A 87 19.46 -8.68 -14.23
CA GLN A 87 18.87 -8.28 -15.51
C GLN A 87 19.69 -8.77 -16.71
N ASN A 88 21.02 -8.75 -16.61
CA ASN A 88 21.89 -9.32 -17.64
C ASN A 88 21.66 -10.82 -17.80
N ARG A 89 21.64 -11.57 -16.70
CA ARG A 89 21.44 -13.02 -16.73
C ARG A 89 20.06 -13.44 -17.26
N MET A 90 19.01 -12.73 -16.86
CA MET A 90 17.64 -13.11 -17.20
C MET A 90 17.16 -12.52 -18.54
N PHE A 91 17.67 -11.36 -18.92
CA PHE A 91 17.11 -10.57 -20.03
C PHE A 91 18.17 -10.00 -20.98
N GLY A 92 19.46 -10.31 -20.79
CA GLY A 92 20.55 -9.83 -21.66
C GLY A 92 20.80 -8.32 -21.60
N LYS A 93 20.32 -7.63 -20.56
CA LYS A 93 20.52 -6.18 -20.38
C LYS A 93 21.94 -5.87 -19.88
N ASP A 94 22.38 -4.62 -20.02
CA ASP A 94 23.64 -4.17 -19.41
C ASP A 94 23.55 -4.29 -17.88
N CYS A 95 24.64 -4.74 -17.25
CA CYS A 95 24.73 -4.93 -15.80
C CYS A 95 25.31 -3.72 -15.07
N LYS A 96 25.80 -2.70 -15.80
CA LYS A 96 26.41 -1.51 -15.21
C LYS A 96 25.42 -0.71 -14.36
N CYS A 97 25.87 -0.30 -13.18
CA CYS A 97 25.12 0.67 -12.38
C CYS A 97 25.25 2.06 -13.00
N GLN A 98 24.13 2.79 -13.14
CA GLN A 98 24.15 4.20 -13.53
C GLN A 98 24.92 5.08 -12.51
N CYS A 99 25.05 4.62 -11.27
CA CYS A 99 25.82 5.29 -10.24
C CYS A 99 27.35 5.34 -10.50
N GLU A 100 27.89 4.51 -11.40
CA GLU A 100 29.31 4.55 -11.78
C GLU A 100 29.63 5.66 -12.79
N ASP A 101 28.63 6.15 -13.53
CA ASP A 101 28.82 7.19 -14.54
C ASP A 101 28.65 8.61 -13.94
N GLU A 102 27.81 8.77 -12.91
CA GLU A 102 27.62 10.05 -12.22
C GLU A 102 28.85 10.48 -11.41
N MET A 103 29.62 9.55 -10.83
CA MET A 103 30.85 9.90 -10.11
C MET A 103 31.97 10.44 -11.01
N LYS A 104 32.00 10.06 -12.30
CA LYS A 104 33.05 10.52 -13.22
C LYS A 104 32.89 11.98 -13.62
N LEU A 105 31.67 12.49 -13.64
CA LEU A 105 31.39 13.89 -13.98
C LEU A 105 31.80 14.88 -12.88
N LEU A 106 31.86 14.43 -11.61
CA LEU A 106 32.23 15.28 -10.47
C LEU A 106 33.74 15.32 -10.19
N THR A 107 34.52 14.36 -10.67
CA THR A 107 35.99 14.36 -10.57
C THR A 107 36.72 15.00 -11.76
N MET A 108 35.97 15.51 -12.76
CA MET A 108 36.52 16.18 -13.94
C MET A 108 36.21 17.69 -14.03
N SER A 109 35.68 18.30 -12.96
CA SER A 109 35.54 19.76 -12.79
C SER A 109 36.51 20.30 -11.75
#